data_AF-A0A5R8KAL2-F1
#
_entry.id   AF-A0A5R8KAL2-F1
#
_cell.length_a   1.000
_cell.length_b   1.000
_cell.length_c   1.000
_cell.angle_alpha   90.00
_cell.angle_beta   90.00
_cell.angle_gamma   90.00
#
_symmetry.space_group_name_H-M   'P 1'
#
loop_
_entity.id
_entity.type
_entity.pdbx_description
1 polymer ?
#
loop_
_entity_poly.entity_id
_entity_poly.type
_entity_poly.pdbx_seq_one_letter_code
_entity_poly.pdbx_strand_id
1 'polypeptide(L)'
;MKTNRSAILIVTVLLVIATVSCLSAPPPDPAIEMKGSGIILVDGTSSYIFAKDGTFRSDPLGMSGRTFTGNWKIEQPSAGSAAKVVVEAKCGWINGLSPNDDYRRIVFFIYSGNTTVFERPEVVGGWMPQNYYKCYWLIDEMTRLTKPATTK
;
A
#
# COMPACT_ATOMS: atom_id res chain seq x y z
N MET A 1 10.56 -50.89 -38.72
CA MET A 1 9.97 -49.62 -38.22
C MET A 1 11.10 -48.66 -37.86
N LYS A 2 11.33 -47.60 -38.65
CA LYS A 2 12.29 -46.53 -38.33
C LYS A 2 11.59 -45.49 -37.46
N THR A 3 11.93 -45.41 -36.18
CA THR A 3 11.40 -44.40 -35.27
C THR A 3 12.06 -43.04 -35.58
N ASN A 4 11.26 -42.06 -35.99
CA ASN A 4 11.69 -40.70 -36.33
C ASN A 4 12.13 -39.93 -35.08
N ARG A 5 13.40 -40.09 -34.70
CA ARG A 5 14.03 -39.41 -33.55
C ARG A 5 13.94 -37.87 -33.61
N SER A 6 13.88 -37.31 -34.82
CA SER A 6 13.75 -35.86 -35.04
C SER A 6 12.40 -35.28 -34.60
N ALA A 7 11.31 -36.05 -34.72
CA ALA A 7 9.98 -35.59 -34.32
C ALA A 7 9.84 -35.52 -32.79
N ILE A 8 10.50 -36.45 -32.07
CA ILE A 8 10.50 -36.50 -30.60
C ILE A 8 11.27 -35.30 -30.02
N LEU A 9 12.39 -34.92 -30.62
CA LEU A 9 13.19 -33.78 -30.15
C LEU A 9 12.44 -32.45 -30.27
N ILE A 10 11.74 -32.24 -31.40
CA ILE A 10 10.96 -31.00 -31.66
C ILE A 10 9.79 -30.88 -30.68
N VAL A 11 9.07 -31.98 -30.42
CA VAL A 11 7.96 -32.00 -29.45
C VAL A 11 8.45 -31.70 -28.03
N THR A 12 9.64 -32.19 -27.66
CA THR A 12 10.20 -31.96 -26.32
C THR A 12 10.62 -30.49 -26.14
N VAL A 13 11.24 -29.88 -27.15
CA VAL A 13 11.65 -28.45 -27.11
C VAL A 13 10.43 -27.52 -27.04
N LEU A 14 9.35 -27.82 -27.78
CA LEU A 14 8.11 -27.03 -27.72
C LEU A 14 7.42 -27.12 -26.35
N LEU A 15 7.48 -28.28 -25.67
CA LEU A 15 6.89 -28.47 -24.35
C LEU A 15 7.66 -27.70 -23.25
N VAL A 16 8.98 -27.56 -23.39
CA VAL A 16 9.82 -26.77 -22.48
C VAL A 16 9.60 -25.26 -22.65
N ILE A 17 9.35 -24.79 -23.88
CA ILE A 17 9.07 -23.35 -24.11
C ILE A 17 7.67 -22.97 -23.61
N ALA A 18 6.68 -23.87 -23.73
CA ALA A 18 5.32 -23.62 -23.25
C ALA A 18 5.20 -23.58 -21.70
N THR A 19 6.11 -24.25 -20.98
CA THR A 19 6.10 -24.29 -19.50
C THR A 19 6.72 -23.05 -18.86
N VAL A 20 7.63 -22.35 -19.54
CA VAL A 20 8.25 -21.11 -19.02
C VAL A 20 7.29 -19.91 -19.06
N SER A 21 6.33 -19.92 -19.99
CA SER A 21 5.39 -18.80 -20.19
C SER A 21 4.29 -18.68 -19.12
N CYS A 22 4.23 -19.59 -18.14
CA CYS A 22 3.23 -19.59 -17.08
C CYS A 22 3.77 -19.07 -15.73
N LEU A 23 4.98 -18.50 -15.69
CA LEU A 23 5.42 -17.72 -14.53
C LEU A 23 4.68 -16.37 -14.51
N SER A 24 3.49 -16.36 -13.91
CA SER A 24 2.88 -15.13 -13.41
C SER A 24 3.92 -14.40 -12.57
N ALA A 25 4.21 -13.13 -12.90
CA ALA A 25 5.00 -12.29 -12.01
C ALA A 25 4.34 -12.30 -10.61
N PRO A 26 5.13 -12.39 -9.52
CA PRO A 26 4.56 -12.29 -8.19
C PRO A 26 3.85 -10.94 -8.04
N PRO A 27 2.75 -10.88 -7.26
CA PRO A 27 2.06 -9.62 -7.02
C PRO A 27 3.03 -8.60 -6.40
N PRO A 28 2.93 -7.31 -6.79
CA PRO A 28 3.77 -6.25 -6.24
C PRO A 28 3.84 -6.29 -4.70
N ASP A 29 5.05 -6.16 -4.14
CA ASP A 29 5.24 -6.07 -2.68
C ASP A 29 4.90 -4.64 -2.21
N PRO A 30 4.00 -4.47 -1.24
CA PRO A 30 3.63 -3.14 -0.73
C PRO A 30 4.84 -2.37 -0.20
N ALA A 31 5.84 -3.04 0.41
CA ALA A 31 7.03 -2.36 0.90
C ALA A 31 7.86 -1.73 -0.23
N ILE A 32 7.86 -2.35 -1.42
CA ILE A 32 8.55 -1.85 -2.61
C ILE A 32 7.77 -0.66 -3.19
N GLU A 33 6.46 -0.83 -3.37
CA GLU A 33 5.59 0.21 -3.94
C GLU A 33 5.59 1.48 -3.08
N MET A 34 5.50 1.33 -1.76
CA MET A 34 5.55 2.44 -0.80
C MET A 34 6.86 3.23 -0.88
N LYS A 35 8.00 2.55 -1.00
CA LYS A 35 9.31 3.20 -1.10
C LYS A 35 9.60 3.76 -2.49
N GLY A 36 9.03 3.18 -3.54
CA GLY A 36 9.24 3.60 -4.92
C GLY A 36 8.38 4.80 -5.32
N SER A 37 7.06 4.59 -5.38
CA SER A 37 6.09 5.60 -5.82
C SER A 37 5.25 6.19 -4.69
N GLY A 38 5.17 5.52 -3.55
CA GLY A 38 4.10 5.71 -2.59
C GLY A 38 2.84 4.97 -3.02
N ILE A 39 1.90 4.84 -2.08
CA ILE A 39 0.60 4.18 -2.31
C ILE A 39 -0.55 4.95 -1.68
N ILE A 40 -1.74 4.75 -2.25
CA ILE A 40 -3.00 5.18 -1.66
C ILE A 40 -3.87 3.95 -1.41
N LEU A 41 -4.34 3.81 -0.17
CA LEU A 41 -5.34 2.84 0.26
C LEU A 41 -6.67 3.55 0.52
N VAL A 42 -7.78 2.86 0.27
CA VAL A 42 -9.14 3.36 0.49
C VAL A 42 -10.00 2.25 1.10
N ASP A 43 -10.73 2.53 2.17
CA ASP A 43 -11.70 1.61 2.80
C ASP A 43 -13.17 1.90 2.44
N GLY A 44 -13.40 2.88 1.56
CA GLY A 44 -14.73 3.36 1.19
C GLY A 44 -15.23 4.56 2.02
N THR A 45 -14.57 4.87 3.14
CA THR A 45 -14.91 6.01 4.01
C THR A 45 -13.74 6.98 4.20
N SER A 46 -12.51 6.48 4.10
CA SER A 46 -11.28 7.23 4.30
C SER A 46 -10.25 6.85 3.24
N SER A 47 -9.37 7.80 2.95
CA SER A 47 -8.14 7.56 2.19
C SER A 47 -6.94 7.54 3.13
N TYR A 48 -5.94 6.73 2.80
CA TYR A 48 -4.68 6.60 3.52
C TYR A 48 -3.55 6.68 2.52
N ILE A 49 -2.77 7.75 2.62
CA ILE A 49 -1.74 8.14 1.67
C ILE A 49 -0.39 7.93 2.33
N PHE A 50 0.42 7.06 1.73
CA PHE A 50 1.78 6.77 2.15
C PHE A 50 2.74 7.29 1.08
N ALA A 51 3.23 8.51 1.27
CA ALA A 51 4.15 9.14 0.33
C ALA A 51 5.54 8.51 0.43
N LYS A 52 6.25 8.39 -0.69
CA LYS A 52 7.59 7.79 -0.76
C LYS A 52 8.65 8.43 0.13
N ASP A 53 8.42 9.67 0.55
CA ASP A 53 9.31 10.43 1.44
C ASP A 53 9.13 10.08 2.93
N GLY A 54 8.23 9.14 3.24
CA GLY A 54 7.90 8.75 4.61
C GLY A 54 6.74 9.53 5.22
N THR A 55 6.16 10.50 4.49
CA THR A 55 5.00 11.26 4.98
C THR A 55 3.73 10.43 4.89
N PHE A 56 2.91 10.50 5.93
CA PHE A 56 1.60 9.88 6.01
C PHE A 56 0.48 10.93 6.12
N ARG A 57 -0.59 10.71 5.37
CA ARG A 57 -1.82 11.50 5.48
C ARG A 57 -3.05 10.60 5.37
N SER A 58 -4.08 10.89 6.15
CA SER A 58 -5.39 10.29 5.98
C SER A 58 -6.48 11.36 6.07
N ASP A 59 -7.44 11.26 5.17
CA ASP A 59 -8.60 12.15 5.06
C ASP A 59 -9.89 11.34 4.91
N PRO A 60 -11.01 11.80 5.50
CA PRO A 60 -12.31 11.22 5.20
C PRO A 60 -12.69 11.53 3.75
N LEU A 61 -13.37 10.60 3.09
CA LEU A 61 -13.94 10.80 1.76
C LEU A 61 -15.26 11.58 1.79
N GLY A 62 -15.85 11.75 2.99
CA GLY A 62 -17.05 12.54 3.22
C GLY A 62 -16.77 13.92 3.84
N MET A 63 -17.83 14.67 4.13
CA MET A 63 -17.75 16.02 4.71
C MET A 63 -17.38 16.07 6.20
N SER A 64 -17.25 14.91 6.86
CA SER A 64 -16.93 14.80 8.28
C SER A 64 -16.09 13.56 8.54
N GLY A 65 -15.14 13.68 9.46
CA GLY A 65 -14.31 12.56 9.89
C GLY A 65 -12.99 13.01 10.50
N ARG A 66 -12.26 12.02 11.01
CA ARG A 66 -10.91 12.20 11.55
C ARG A 66 -9.93 12.35 10.39
N THR A 67 -8.94 13.21 10.60
CA THR A 67 -7.78 13.31 9.72
C THR A 67 -6.55 12.83 10.47
N PHE A 68 -5.54 12.36 9.75
CA PHE A 68 -4.25 12.02 10.33
C PHE A 68 -3.13 12.62 9.49
N THR A 69 -2.12 13.17 10.15
CA THR A 69 -0.92 13.69 9.47
C THR A 69 0.30 13.35 10.30
N GLY A 70 1.30 12.74 9.66
CA GLY A 70 2.49 12.28 10.36
C GLY A 70 3.47 11.57 9.45
N ASN A 71 4.17 10.60 10.00
CA ASN A 71 5.17 9.82 9.28
C ASN A 71 4.86 8.32 9.37
N TRP A 72 5.31 7.57 8.37
CA TRP A 72 5.23 6.12 8.35
C TRP A 72 6.62 5.49 8.23
N LYS A 73 6.73 4.27 8.74
CA LYS A 73 7.90 3.39 8.56
C LYS A 73 7.44 1.95 8.41
N ILE A 74 8.21 1.15 7.69
CA ILE A 74 8.01 -0.30 7.63
C ILE A 74 8.76 -0.91 8.81
N GLU A 75 8.05 -1.52 9.75
CA GLU A 75 8.66 -2.30 10.85
C GLU A 75 9.03 -3.71 10.38
N GLN A 76 8.19 -4.31 9.54
CA GLN A 76 8.44 -5.63 8.98
C GLN A 76 8.06 -5.63 7.49
N PRO A 77 8.99 -5.94 6.57
CA PRO A 77 8.67 -6.09 5.15
C PRO A 77 7.80 -7.32 4.92
N SER A 78 7.09 -7.38 3.79
CA SER A 78 6.26 -8.53 3.48
C SER A 78 7.15 -9.74 3.14
N ALA A 79 7.27 -10.70 4.06
CA ALA A 79 7.92 -11.98 3.80
C ALA A 79 6.95 -12.96 3.10
N GLY A 80 6.19 -12.46 2.11
CA GLY A 80 5.14 -13.22 1.41
C GLY A 80 3.76 -13.22 2.08
N SER A 81 3.54 -12.41 3.11
CA SER A 81 2.24 -12.26 3.78
C SER A 81 1.75 -10.80 3.74
N ALA A 82 2.13 -10.01 4.75
CA ALA A 82 1.78 -8.60 4.86
C ALA A 82 2.97 -7.79 5.37
N ALA A 83 3.13 -6.58 4.86
CA ALA A 83 4.03 -5.59 5.45
C ALA A 83 3.38 -5.00 6.70
N LYS A 84 4.12 -4.98 7.80
CA LYS A 84 3.73 -4.26 9.02
C LYS A 84 4.25 -2.83 8.92
N VAL A 85 3.33 -1.89 8.72
CA VAL A 85 3.62 -0.46 8.60
C VAL A 85 3.15 0.24 9.85
N VAL A 86 4.02 1.06 10.42
CA VAL A 86 3.71 1.84 11.61
C VAL A 86 3.71 3.31 11.26
N VAL A 87 2.62 3.94 11.61
CA VAL A 87 2.35 5.36 11.43
C VAL A 87 2.35 6.02 12.79
N GLU A 88 3.05 7.13 12.91
CA GLU A 88 2.97 8.03 14.05
C GLU A 88 2.41 9.35 13.52
N ALA A 89 1.18 9.69 13.91
CA ALA A 89 0.45 10.79 13.32
C ALA A 89 -0.34 11.59 14.37
N LYS A 90 -0.48 12.88 14.10
CA LYS A 90 -1.41 13.76 14.80
C LYS A 90 -2.82 13.49 14.29
N CYS A 91 -3.73 13.17 15.20
CA CYS A 91 -5.16 13.03 14.93
C CYS A 91 -5.81 14.42 14.89
N GLY A 92 -6.51 14.67 13.79
CA GLY A 92 -7.26 15.87 13.52
C GLY A 92 -8.74 15.59 13.27
N TRP A 93 -9.46 16.66 12.98
CA TRP A 93 -10.78 16.61 12.34
C TRP A 93 -10.73 17.46 11.08
N ILE A 94 -11.49 17.08 10.06
CA ILE A 94 -11.52 17.83 8.79
C ILE A 94 -11.98 19.29 8.97
N ASN A 95 -12.80 19.57 9.99
CA ASN A 95 -13.24 20.92 10.35
C ASN A 95 -12.27 21.68 11.27
N GLY A 96 -11.10 21.10 11.59
CA GLY A 96 -10.08 21.72 12.44
C GLY A 96 -10.35 21.63 13.96
N LEU A 97 -11.46 21.05 14.42
CA LEU A 97 -11.84 20.98 15.84
C LEU A 97 -11.19 19.80 16.60
N SER A 98 -9.88 19.62 16.46
CA SER A 98 -9.15 18.57 17.20
C SER A 98 -8.43 19.13 18.43
N PRO A 99 -8.36 18.37 19.55
CA PRO A 99 -7.42 18.66 20.62
C PRO A 99 -6.01 18.85 20.04
N ASN A 100 -5.31 19.90 20.46
CA ASN A 100 -4.01 20.29 19.88
C ASN A 100 -2.94 19.19 19.94
N ASP A 101 -3.11 18.19 20.80
CA ASP A 101 -2.09 17.20 21.16
C ASP A 101 -2.60 15.74 21.17
N ASP A 102 -3.55 15.35 20.31
CA ASP A 102 -3.92 13.94 20.13
C ASP A 102 -2.98 13.26 19.11
N TYR A 103 -1.90 12.63 19.58
CA TYR A 103 -1.00 11.84 18.76
C TYR A 103 -1.34 10.36 18.85
N ARG A 104 -1.25 9.65 17.72
CA ARG A 104 -1.61 8.25 17.60
C ARG A 104 -0.50 7.45 16.93
N ARG A 105 -0.30 6.23 17.43
CA ARG A 105 0.41 5.17 16.72
C ARG A 105 -0.63 4.30 16.05
N ILE A 106 -0.50 4.09 14.75
CA ILE A 106 -1.40 3.28 13.93
C ILE A 106 -0.57 2.18 13.28
N VAL A 107 -0.99 0.93 13.44
CA VAL A 107 -0.31 -0.23 12.83
C VAL A 107 -1.19 -0.78 11.72
N PHE A 108 -0.66 -0.74 10.50
CA PHE A 108 -1.27 -1.33 9.32
C PHE A 108 -0.60 -2.66 9.00
N PHE A 109 -1.42 -3.66 8.64
CA PHE A 109 -0.96 -4.82 7.88
C PHE A 109 -1.46 -4.67 6.44
N ILE A 110 -0.52 -4.55 5.51
CA ILE A 110 -0.80 -4.34 4.08
C ILE A 110 -0.33 -5.58 3.33
N TYR A 111 -1.24 -6.30 2.69
CA TYR A 111 -0.93 -7.52 1.95
C TYR A 111 -0.51 -7.18 0.52
N SER A 112 0.25 -8.06 -0.12
CA SER A 112 0.53 -7.93 -1.55
C SER A 112 -0.77 -7.91 -2.35
N GLY A 113 -0.82 -7.02 -3.34
CA GLY A 113 -1.99 -6.78 -4.15
C GLY A 113 -1.60 -6.35 -5.56
N ASN A 114 -2.54 -5.71 -6.26
CA ASN A 114 -2.30 -5.19 -7.60
C ASN A 114 -2.26 -3.66 -7.55
N THR A 115 -1.29 -3.06 -8.22
CA THR A 115 -1.30 -1.62 -8.47
C THR A 115 -2.22 -1.34 -9.65
N THR A 116 -3.31 -0.61 -9.43
CA THR A 116 -4.18 -0.14 -10.51
C THR A 116 -4.04 1.36 -10.64
N VAL A 117 -3.66 1.82 -11.83
CA VAL A 117 -3.79 3.23 -12.18
C VAL A 117 -5.28 3.49 -12.37
N PHE A 118 -5.92 4.10 -11.39
CA PHE A 118 -7.31 4.53 -11.51
C PHE A 118 -7.32 6.01 -11.92
N GLU A 119 -8.21 6.39 -12.83
CA GLU A 119 -8.55 7.79 -13.03
C GLU A 119 -9.20 8.32 -11.75
N ARG A 120 -8.74 9.50 -11.31
CA ARG A 120 -9.11 10.18 -10.08
C ARG A 120 -10.62 10.06 -9.77
N PRO A 121 -11.03 9.58 -8.58
CA PRO A 121 -12.34 9.92 -8.05
C PRO A 121 -12.37 11.44 -7.81
N GLU A 122 -13.26 12.16 -8.49
CA GLU A 122 -13.41 13.64 -8.45
C GLU A 122 -13.44 14.24 -7.03
N VAL A 123 -13.74 13.42 -6.02
CA VAL A 123 -13.92 13.79 -4.61
C VAL A 123 -12.60 14.12 -3.89
N VAL A 124 -11.44 13.69 -4.41
CA VAL A 124 -10.13 13.96 -3.76
C VAL A 124 -9.60 15.32 -4.22
N GLY A 125 -9.86 16.35 -3.43
CA GLY A 125 -9.41 17.73 -3.64
C GLY A 125 -7.95 17.79 -4.08
N GLY A 126 -7.71 18.42 -5.23
CA GLY A 126 -6.51 18.22 -6.02
C GLY A 126 -5.22 18.68 -5.34
N TRP A 127 -4.39 17.73 -4.94
CA TRP A 127 -2.93 17.81 -4.84
C TRP A 127 -2.44 16.37 -4.70
N MET A 128 -2.27 15.63 -5.81
CA MET A 128 -1.33 14.52 -6.02
C MET A 128 -1.80 13.61 -7.17
N PRO A 129 -0.91 13.24 -8.11
CA PRO A 129 -1.15 12.16 -9.06
C PRO A 129 -0.71 10.83 -8.44
N GLN A 130 -1.58 9.85 -8.15
CA GLN A 130 -1.08 8.56 -7.62
C GLN A 130 -1.90 7.32 -8.00
N ASN A 131 -1.15 6.23 -8.18
CA ASN A 131 -1.64 4.87 -8.40
C ASN A 131 -2.40 4.40 -7.14
N TYR A 132 -3.58 3.81 -7.34
CA TYR A 132 -4.30 3.16 -6.25
C TYR A 132 -3.73 1.76 -6.05
N TYR A 133 -3.41 1.44 -4.81
CA TYR A 133 -2.91 0.12 -4.47
C TYR A 133 -4.08 -0.75 -4.02
N LYS A 134 -4.52 -1.65 -4.90
CA LYS A 134 -5.64 -2.55 -4.65
C LYS A 134 -5.13 -3.78 -3.93
N CYS A 135 -5.26 -3.78 -2.61
CA CYS A 135 -4.88 -4.90 -1.76
C CYS A 135 -5.90 -5.14 -0.64
N TYR A 136 -5.73 -6.25 0.06
CA TYR A 136 -6.31 -6.40 1.39
C TYR A 136 -5.40 -5.71 2.41
N TRP A 137 -5.99 -5.02 3.37
CA TRP A 137 -5.26 -4.39 4.47
C TRP A 137 -6.17 -4.21 5.68
N LEU A 138 -5.56 -4.06 6.85
CA LEU A 138 -6.27 -3.81 8.09
C LEU A 138 -5.47 -2.90 9.02
N ILE A 139 -6.17 -2.23 9.92
CA ILE A 139 -5.58 -1.53 11.07
C ILE A 139 -5.68 -2.49 12.24
N ASP A 140 -4.53 -2.94 12.73
CA ASP A 140 -4.44 -3.86 13.87
C ASP A 140 -4.45 -3.10 15.20
N GLU A 141 -3.79 -1.95 15.22
CA GLU A 141 -3.62 -1.15 16.44
C GLU A 141 -3.82 0.33 16.14
N MET A 142 -4.51 1.03 17.06
CA MET A 142 -4.59 2.49 17.11
C MET A 142 -4.50 2.98 18.55
N THR A 143 -3.30 3.29 19.01
CA THR A 143 -3.01 3.68 20.40
C THR A 143 -2.64 5.15 20.51
N ARG A 144 -2.91 5.77 21.67
CA ARG A 144 -2.46 7.14 21.95
C ARG A 144 -0.97 7.16 22.25
N LEU A 145 -0.29 8.15 21.70
CA LEU A 145 1.10 8.46 22.01
C LEU A 145 1.15 9.68 22.93
N THR A 146 2.17 9.71 23.78
CA THR A 146 2.61 10.96 24.41
C THR A 146 3.14 11.88 23.31
N LYS A 147 2.80 13.17 23.37
CA LYS A 147 3.29 14.18 22.43
C LYS A 147 4.82 14.05 22.26
N PRO A 148 5.34 13.93 21.03
CA PRO A 148 6.78 13.94 20.82
C PRO A 148 7.37 15.25 21.34
N ALA A 149 8.48 15.16 22.07
CA ALA A 149 9.19 16.34 22.54
C ALA A 149 9.54 17.23 21.33
N THR A 150 9.10 18.49 21.35
CA THR A 150 9.39 19.43 20.27
C THR A 150 10.87 19.77 20.35
N THR A 151 11.70 19.14 19.51
CA THR A 151 13.09 19.57 19.34
C THR A 151 13.04 20.93 18.66
N LYS A 152 13.35 21.99 19.41
CA LYS A 152 13.49 23.35 18.90
C LYS A 152 14.78 23.49 18.11
#